data_AF-A0A2E6TCG8-F1
#
_entry.id   AF-A0A2E6TCG8-F1
#
_cell.length_a   1.000
_cell.length_b   1.000
_cell.length_c   1.000
_cell.angle_alpha   90.00
_cell.angle_beta   90.00
_cell.angle_gamma   90.00
#
_symmetry.space_group_name_H-M   'P 1'
#
loop_
_entity.id
_entity.type
_entity.pdbx_description
1 polymer ?
#
loop_
_entity_poly.entity_id
_entity_poly.type
_entity_poly.pdbx_seq_one_letter_code
_entity_poly.pdbx_strand_id
1 'polypeptide(L)'
;MYLKPTNPMSESFPNRPKAGFRAKQQRDRSKVRRRMKELRIQIQDLEIAQQNGEDNSADLMACRGEMQVLKKEIQSIDEGGHTTFVAAKEMLAPKKDMSKKNRSIQDRRMQFNNRIAKIDANLEEPNLGPEDREALLTEKARLQDDLAALVQEKQALQEFNHTRFVQFRKEKVDSDKQADKLKGVNAKIARAEEALDQAKETGDAEQVNTAKEDLHLLLMEKESIENYTHDLFLQNLVRMKAKHERDLL
;
A
#
# COMPACT_ATOMS: atom_id res chain seq x y z
N MET A 1 69.50 7.08 15.17
CA MET A 1 68.55 7.14 14.03
C MET A 1 67.27 6.46 14.47
N TYR A 2 66.21 7.23 14.74
CA TYR A 2 64.91 6.71 15.16
C TYR A 2 64.05 6.39 13.94
N LEU A 3 63.66 5.13 13.77
CA LEU A 3 62.68 4.71 12.78
C LEU A 3 61.27 4.92 13.35
N LYS A 4 60.46 5.73 12.66
CA LYS A 4 59.03 5.90 12.96
C LYS A 4 58.26 4.64 12.55
N PRO A 5 57.29 4.15 13.33
CA PRO A 5 56.34 3.15 12.87
C PRO A 5 55.27 3.82 12.00
N THR A 6 55.15 3.38 10.74
CA THR A 6 54.04 3.73 9.85
C THR A 6 52.79 2.97 10.26
N ASN A 7 51.74 3.70 10.63
CA ASN A 7 50.40 3.19 10.89
C ASN A 7 49.62 3.19 9.56
N PRO A 8 49.12 2.05 9.03
CA PRO A 8 48.16 2.05 7.95
C PRO A 8 46.74 1.90 8.52
N MET A 9 46.12 3.04 8.85
CA MET A 9 44.66 3.14 8.87
C MET A 9 44.20 3.70 7.52
N SER A 10 43.04 3.24 7.08
CA SER A 10 42.21 3.73 5.97
C SER A 10 42.42 3.10 4.58
N GLU A 11 41.75 1.97 4.36
CA GLU A 11 41.06 1.74 3.09
C GLU A 11 39.57 1.55 3.37
N SER A 12 38.85 2.68 3.35
CA SER A 12 37.41 2.69 3.19
C SER A 12 37.08 2.25 1.76
N PHE A 13 36.69 0.98 1.59
CA PHE A 13 36.15 0.54 0.30
C PHE A 13 34.80 1.22 0.07
N PRO A 14 34.64 2.05 -0.98
CA PRO A 14 33.31 2.50 -1.37
C PRO A 14 32.58 1.29 -1.93
N ASN A 15 31.49 0.91 -1.25
CA ASN A 15 30.62 -0.20 -1.60
C ASN A 15 29.90 0.11 -2.94
N ARG A 16 30.61 -0.02 -4.06
CA ARG A 16 30.05 0.13 -5.40
C ARG A 16 29.13 -1.06 -5.65
N PRO A 17 27.86 -0.84 -6.05
CA PRO A 17 26.98 -1.94 -6.41
C PRO A 17 27.61 -2.77 -7.53
N LYS A 18 27.70 -4.09 -7.33
CA LYS A 18 28.25 -5.04 -8.32
C LYS A 18 27.58 -4.81 -9.68
N ALA A 19 28.34 -4.86 -10.78
CA ALA A 19 27.85 -4.50 -12.13
C ALA A 19 26.53 -5.19 -12.54
N GLY A 20 26.30 -6.43 -12.09
CA GLY A 20 25.05 -7.15 -12.32
C GLY A 20 23.81 -6.51 -11.67
N PHE A 21 23.97 -5.85 -10.52
CA PHE A 21 22.87 -5.16 -9.82
C PHE A 21 22.38 -3.92 -10.60
N ARG A 22 23.31 -3.12 -11.14
CA ARG A 22 22.97 -1.95 -11.96
C ARG A 22 22.28 -2.35 -13.26
N ALA A 23 22.75 -3.41 -13.92
CA ALA A 23 22.12 -3.93 -15.14
C ALA A 23 20.68 -4.42 -14.88
N LYS A 24 20.42 -5.05 -13.72
CA LYS A 24 19.07 -5.46 -13.30
C LYS A 24 18.16 -4.25 -13.09
N GLN A 25 18.59 -3.26 -12.29
CA GLN A 25 17.82 -2.03 -12.08
C GLN A 25 17.49 -1.31 -13.41
N GLN A 26 18.43 -1.29 -14.36
CA GLN A 26 18.22 -0.66 -15.66
C GLN A 26 17.19 -1.41 -16.53
N ARG A 27 17.16 -2.75 -16.46
CA ARG A 27 16.12 -3.57 -17.11
C ARG A 27 14.76 -3.33 -16.49
N ASP A 28 14.68 -3.29 -15.16
CA ASP A 28 13.43 -3.08 -14.44
C ASP A 28 12.85 -1.68 -14.72
N ARG A 29 13.69 -0.63 -14.69
CA ARG A 29 13.29 0.73 -15.11
C ARG A 29 12.76 0.76 -16.54
N SER A 30 13.41 0.07 -17.46
CA SER A 30 13.00 0.03 -18.87
C SER A 30 11.60 -0.60 -19.04
N LYS A 31 11.30 -1.67 -18.29
CA LYS A 31 9.96 -2.29 -18.28
C LYS A 31 8.89 -1.33 -17.78
N VAL A 32 9.15 -0.68 -16.64
CA VAL A 32 8.21 0.28 -16.03
C VAL A 32 7.96 1.46 -16.96
N ARG A 33 9.02 2.03 -17.57
CA ARG A 33 8.91 3.12 -18.55
C ARG A 33 8.10 2.73 -19.79
N ARG A 34 8.25 1.49 -20.29
CA ARG A 34 7.46 0.98 -21.42
C ARG A 34 5.98 0.96 -21.07
N ARG A 35 5.62 0.42 -19.90
CA ARG A 35 4.24 0.38 -19.43
C ARG A 35 3.65 1.78 -19.22
N MET A 36 4.42 2.71 -18.67
CA MET A 36 3.99 4.11 -18.56
C MET A 36 3.72 4.76 -19.92
N LYS A 37 4.51 4.41 -20.96
CA LYS A 37 4.26 4.91 -22.32
C LYS A 37 2.94 4.39 -22.87
N GLU A 38 2.64 3.11 -22.70
CA GLU A 38 1.38 2.49 -23.12
C GLU A 38 0.17 3.15 -22.42
N LEU A 39 0.24 3.36 -21.11
CA LEU A 39 -0.82 4.03 -20.36
C LEU A 39 -1.05 5.47 -20.78
N ARG A 40 0.00 6.21 -21.18
CA ARG A 40 -0.18 7.58 -21.69
C ARG A 40 -0.99 7.60 -22.97
N ILE A 41 -0.74 6.65 -23.87
CA ILE A 41 -1.50 6.51 -25.11
C ILE A 41 -2.96 6.17 -24.76
N GLN A 42 -3.19 5.20 -23.87
CA GLN A 42 -4.55 4.84 -23.43
C GLN A 42 -5.31 6.01 -22.79
N ILE A 43 -4.65 6.81 -21.94
CA ILE A 43 -5.28 8.00 -21.34
C ILE A 43 -5.65 9.00 -22.43
N GLN A 44 -4.75 9.23 -23.39
CA GLN A 44 -5.00 10.16 -24.49
C GLN A 44 -6.19 9.70 -25.36
N ASP A 45 -6.26 8.41 -25.69
CA ASP A 45 -7.36 7.84 -26.46
C ASP A 45 -8.71 7.98 -25.71
N LEU A 46 -8.71 7.71 -24.40
CA LEU A 46 -9.90 7.85 -23.55
C LEU A 46 -10.32 9.32 -23.37
N GLU A 47 -9.37 10.26 -23.31
CA GLU A 47 -9.64 11.69 -23.25
C GLU A 47 -10.25 12.21 -24.56
N ILE A 48 -9.77 11.73 -25.72
CA ILE A 48 -10.37 12.06 -27.03
C ILE A 48 -11.79 11.48 -27.12
N ALA A 49 -11.99 10.23 -26.71
CA ALA A 49 -13.30 9.60 -26.69
C ALA A 49 -14.28 10.34 -25.76
N GLN A 50 -13.80 10.84 -24.61
CA GLN A 50 -14.59 11.65 -23.69
C GLN A 50 -14.99 13.00 -24.30
N GLN A 51 -14.11 13.64 -25.06
CA GLN A 51 -14.45 14.85 -25.83
C GLN A 51 -15.52 14.60 -26.90
N ASN A 52 -15.60 13.37 -27.42
CA ASN A 52 -16.62 12.94 -28.37
C ASN A 52 -17.94 12.50 -27.69
N GLY A 53 -18.06 12.63 -26.36
CA GLY A 53 -19.30 12.39 -25.62
C GLY A 53 -19.40 11.03 -24.91
N GLU A 54 -18.33 10.23 -24.88
CA GLU A 54 -18.31 8.96 -24.14
C GLU A 54 -18.02 9.16 -22.64
N ASP A 55 -18.77 8.48 -21.76
CA ASP A 55 -18.48 8.50 -20.32
C ASP A 55 -17.41 7.46 -19.95
N ASN A 56 -16.15 7.85 -20.14
CA ASN A 56 -14.97 7.04 -19.83
C ASN A 56 -14.26 7.46 -18.53
N SER A 57 -14.97 8.14 -17.62
CA SER A 57 -14.42 8.74 -16.40
C SER A 57 -13.76 7.73 -15.45
N ALA A 58 -14.40 6.57 -15.26
CA ALA A 58 -13.89 5.51 -14.39
C ALA A 58 -12.59 4.89 -14.92
N ASP A 59 -12.52 4.66 -16.24
CA ASP A 59 -11.34 4.09 -16.89
C ASP A 59 -10.17 5.08 -16.87
N LEU A 60 -10.43 6.37 -17.08
CA LEU A 60 -9.43 7.43 -16.90
C LEU A 60 -8.88 7.46 -15.47
N MET A 61 -9.75 7.34 -14.46
CA MET A 61 -9.34 7.31 -13.07
C MET A 61 -8.45 6.10 -12.78
N ALA A 62 -8.79 4.92 -13.31
CA ALA A 62 -8.00 3.71 -13.18
C ALA A 62 -6.61 3.84 -13.85
N CYS A 63 -6.55 4.34 -15.09
CA CYS A 63 -5.30 4.55 -15.80
C CYS A 63 -4.40 5.57 -15.09
N ARG A 64 -4.97 6.67 -14.57
CA ARG A 64 -4.23 7.67 -13.77
C ARG A 64 -3.71 7.07 -12.46
N GLY A 65 -4.49 6.21 -11.81
CA GLY A 65 -4.06 5.45 -10.63
C GLY A 65 -2.88 4.52 -10.92
N GLU A 66 -2.94 3.72 -11.99
CA GLU A 66 -1.85 2.84 -12.41
C GLU A 66 -0.58 3.65 -12.71
N MET A 67 -0.71 4.81 -13.35
CA MET A 67 0.41 5.73 -13.62
C MET A 67 1.11 6.19 -12.34
N GLN A 68 0.37 6.50 -11.26
CA GLN A 68 0.95 6.89 -9.98
C GLN A 68 1.72 5.74 -9.32
N VAL A 69 1.20 4.51 -9.40
CA VAL A 69 1.89 3.31 -8.89
C VAL A 69 3.21 3.09 -9.63
N LEU A 70 3.21 3.19 -10.96
CA LEU A 70 4.43 3.03 -11.77
C LEU A 70 5.48 4.12 -11.48
N LYS A 71 5.07 5.36 -11.18
CA LYS A 71 6.00 6.42 -10.74
C LYS A 71 6.71 6.03 -9.43
N LYS A 72 5.96 5.51 -8.46
CA LYS A 72 6.53 5.02 -7.19
C LYS A 72 7.41 3.79 -7.39
N GLU A 73 7.11 2.96 -8.38
CA GLU A 73 7.95 1.81 -8.73
C GLU A 73 9.34 2.24 -9.23
N ILE A 74 9.40 3.29 -10.08
CA ILE A 74 10.69 3.88 -10.49
C ILE A 74 11.46 4.38 -9.28
N GLN A 75 10.81 5.15 -8.40
CA GLN A 75 11.43 5.65 -7.18
C GLN A 75 11.97 4.50 -6.31
N SER A 76 11.18 3.43 -6.14
CA SER A 76 11.60 2.26 -5.38
C SER A 76 12.77 1.50 -6.02
N ILE A 77 12.87 1.47 -7.35
CA ILE A 77 14.06 0.93 -8.03
C ILE A 77 15.30 1.76 -7.68
N ASP A 78 15.17 3.08 -7.64
CA ASP A 78 16.26 4.01 -7.36
C ASP A 78 16.75 3.87 -5.90
N GLU A 79 15.82 3.65 -4.98
CA GLU A 79 16.05 3.42 -3.55
C GLU A 79 16.46 1.97 -3.22
N GLY A 80 16.48 1.06 -4.22
CA GLY A 80 16.84 -0.34 -4.03
C GLY A 80 15.73 -1.23 -3.44
N GLY A 81 14.53 -0.71 -3.26
CA GLY A 81 13.35 -1.41 -2.72
C GLY A 81 12.48 -2.15 -3.74
N HIS A 82 12.91 -2.26 -5.00
CA HIS A 82 12.06 -2.75 -6.11
C HIS A 82 11.35 -4.07 -5.82
N THR A 83 12.03 -5.05 -5.22
CA THR A 83 11.47 -6.37 -4.91
C THR A 83 10.32 -6.29 -3.92
N THR A 84 10.49 -5.52 -2.85
CA THR A 84 9.45 -5.29 -1.83
C THR A 84 8.28 -4.51 -2.42
N PHE A 85 8.58 -3.51 -3.27
CA PHE A 85 7.55 -2.75 -3.95
C PHE A 85 6.72 -3.59 -4.92
N VAL A 86 7.36 -4.46 -5.71
CA VAL A 86 6.64 -5.36 -6.62
C VAL A 86 5.77 -6.35 -5.83
N ALA A 87 6.28 -6.93 -4.74
CA ALA A 87 5.49 -7.79 -3.87
C ALA A 87 4.26 -7.07 -3.30
N ALA A 88 4.46 -5.85 -2.76
CA ALA A 88 3.35 -5.02 -2.26
C ALA A 88 2.37 -4.62 -3.38
N LYS A 89 2.89 -4.31 -4.58
CA LYS A 89 2.08 -3.99 -5.76
C LYS A 89 1.25 -5.18 -6.21
N GLU A 90 1.79 -6.39 -6.22
CA GLU A 90 1.03 -7.61 -6.52
C GLU A 90 -0.01 -7.92 -5.43
N MET A 91 0.35 -7.67 -4.17
CA MET A 91 -0.60 -7.78 -3.06
C MET A 91 -1.71 -6.75 -3.16
N LEU A 92 -1.48 -5.54 -3.63
CA LEU A 92 -2.50 -4.47 -3.70
C LEU A 92 -3.19 -4.36 -5.06
N ALA A 93 -2.67 -5.05 -6.09
CA ALA A 93 -3.25 -5.03 -7.41
C ALA A 93 -4.70 -5.53 -7.34
N PRO A 94 -5.67 -4.81 -7.95
CA PRO A 94 -6.99 -5.38 -8.18
C PRO A 94 -6.78 -6.69 -8.97
N LYS A 95 -7.42 -7.77 -8.53
CA LYS A 95 -7.29 -9.07 -9.19
C LYS A 95 -7.55 -8.85 -10.69
N LYS A 96 -6.67 -9.38 -11.55
CA LYS A 96 -6.81 -9.27 -13.00
C LYS A 96 -8.20 -9.80 -13.41
N ASP A 97 -8.75 -9.23 -14.48
CA ASP A 97 -10.06 -9.60 -15.06
C ASP A 97 -11.31 -9.14 -14.29
N MET A 98 -11.21 -8.26 -13.29
CA MET A 98 -12.41 -7.67 -12.64
C MET A 98 -13.28 -6.87 -13.61
N SER A 99 -12.69 -6.10 -14.55
CA SER A 99 -13.46 -5.44 -15.61
C SER A 99 -14.13 -6.45 -16.55
N LYS A 100 -13.49 -7.59 -16.83
CA LYS A 100 -14.11 -8.67 -17.64
C LYS A 100 -15.25 -9.35 -16.88
N LYS A 101 -15.11 -9.58 -15.57
CA LYS A 101 -16.18 -10.10 -14.71
C LYS A 101 -17.35 -9.12 -14.63
N ASN A 102 -17.09 -7.82 -14.41
CA ASN A 102 -18.13 -6.78 -14.43
C ASN A 102 -18.84 -6.72 -15.78
N ARG A 103 -18.10 -6.78 -16.90
CA ARG A 103 -18.68 -6.80 -18.24
C ARG A 103 -19.51 -8.05 -18.47
N SER A 104 -19.01 -9.23 -18.09
CA SER A 104 -19.76 -10.49 -18.17
C SER A 104 -21.03 -10.48 -17.31
N ILE A 105 -21.01 -9.86 -16.13
CA ILE A 105 -22.20 -9.70 -15.27
C ILE A 105 -23.21 -8.76 -15.94
N GLN A 106 -22.76 -7.64 -16.53
CA GLN A 106 -23.62 -6.72 -17.28
C GLN A 106 -24.25 -7.40 -18.50
N ASP A 107 -23.46 -8.12 -19.30
CA ASP A 107 -23.95 -8.83 -20.49
C ASP A 107 -25.02 -9.87 -20.12
N ARG A 108 -24.80 -10.63 -19.03
CA ARG A 108 -25.80 -11.58 -18.52
C ARG A 108 -27.07 -10.90 -18.02
N ARG A 109 -26.95 -9.79 -17.27
CA ARG A 109 -28.13 -9.01 -16.84
C ARG A 109 -28.95 -8.52 -18.03
N MET A 110 -28.29 -8.03 -19.08
CA MET A 110 -28.98 -7.59 -20.29
C MET A 110 -29.71 -8.75 -20.97
N GLN A 111 -29.07 -9.92 -21.09
CA GLN A 111 -29.71 -11.11 -21.66
C GLN A 111 -30.94 -11.57 -20.87
N PHE A 112 -30.86 -11.58 -19.55
CA PHE A 112 -31.99 -11.96 -18.69
C PHE A 112 -33.13 -10.94 -18.75
N ASN A 113 -32.83 -9.65 -18.71
CA ASN A 113 -33.85 -8.61 -18.88
C ASN A 113 -34.55 -8.71 -20.23
N ASN A 114 -33.81 -8.96 -21.32
CA ASN A 114 -34.39 -9.14 -22.65
C ASN A 114 -35.28 -10.38 -22.74
N ARG A 115 -34.93 -11.46 -22.03
CA ARG A 115 -35.76 -12.66 -21.94
C ARG A 115 -37.03 -12.43 -21.12
N ILE A 116 -36.92 -11.76 -19.97
CA ILE A 116 -38.08 -11.39 -19.15
C ILE A 116 -39.04 -10.50 -19.96
N ALA A 117 -38.53 -9.50 -20.68
CA ALA A 117 -39.36 -8.64 -21.52
C ALA A 117 -40.11 -9.41 -22.63
N LYS A 118 -39.46 -10.44 -23.22
CA LYS A 118 -40.13 -11.33 -24.17
C LYS A 118 -41.20 -12.20 -23.51
N ILE A 119 -40.92 -12.74 -22.33
CA ILE A 119 -41.91 -13.51 -21.56
C ILE A 119 -43.09 -12.62 -21.18
N ASP A 120 -42.85 -11.37 -20.77
CA ASP A 120 -43.89 -10.41 -20.45
C ASP A 120 -44.78 -10.11 -21.66
N ALA A 121 -44.19 -9.88 -22.83
CA ALA A 121 -44.95 -9.71 -24.07
C ALA A 121 -45.78 -10.95 -24.43
N ASN A 122 -45.23 -12.16 -24.25
CA ASN A 122 -45.96 -13.41 -24.52
C ASN A 122 -47.11 -13.64 -23.52
N LEU A 123 -46.97 -13.16 -22.27
CA LEU A 123 -48.01 -13.25 -21.25
C LEU A 123 -49.20 -12.30 -21.51
N GLU A 124 -49.04 -11.31 -22.38
CA GLU A 124 -50.09 -10.38 -22.82
C GLU A 124 -50.93 -10.93 -24.00
N GLU A 125 -50.55 -12.07 -24.60
CA GLU A 125 -51.27 -12.64 -25.74
C GLU A 125 -52.65 -13.21 -25.34
N PRO A 126 -53.73 -12.85 -26.07
CA PRO A 126 -55.11 -13.11 -25.64
C PRO A 126 -55.57 -14.58 -25.68
N ASN A 127 -54.73 -15.53 -26.12
CA ASN A 127 -55.08 -16.95 -26.29
C ASN A 127 -54.06 -17.94 -25.69
N LEU A 128 -53.31 -17.50 -24.67
CA LEU A 128 -52.30 -18.37 -24.06
C LEU A 128 -52.95 -19.47 -23.19
N GLY A 129 -52.58 -20.73 -23.41
CA GLY A 129 -53.06 -21.86 -22.63
C GLY A 129 -52.62 -21.77 -21.15
N PRO A 130 -53.40 -22.35 -20.21
CA PRO A 130 -53.06 -22.28 -18.79
C PRO A 130 -51.72 -22.95 -18.44
N GLU A 131 -51.39 -24.07 -19.11
CA GLU A 131 -50.09 -24.76 -18.94
C GLU A 131 -48.92 -23.91 -19.46
N ASP A 132 -49.08 -23.31 -20.66
CA ASP A 132 -48.05 -22.44 -21.25
C ASP A 132 -47.82 -21.19 -20.39
N ARG A 133 -48.90 -20.64 -19.81
CA ARG A 133 -48.84 -19.49 -18.91
C ARG A 133 -48.09 -19.82 -17.62
N GLU A 134 -48.33 -21.00 -17.04
CA GLU A 134 -47.62 -21.46 -15.83
C GLU A 134 -46.13 -21.72 -16.12
N ALA A 135 -45.81 -22.31 -17.27
CA ALA A 135 -44.43 -22.52 -17.71
C ALA A 135 -43.67 -21.19 -17.87
N LEU A 136 -44.29 -20.19 -18.52
CA LEU A 136 -43.72 -18.86 -18.69
C LEU A 136 -43.51 -18.12 -17.35
N LEU A 137 -44.47 -18.23 -16.42
CA LEU A 137 -44.32 -17.64 -15.09
C LEU A 137 -43.20 -18.29 -14.28
N THR A 138 -43.05 -19.61 -14.39
CA THR A 138 -41.95 -20.36 -13.75
C THR A 138 -40.59 -19.95 -14.33
N GLU A 139 -40.49 -19.82 -15.66
CA GLU A 139 -39.26 -19.35 -16.31
C GLU A 139 -38.94 -17.89 -15.92
N LYS A 140 -39.95 -17.02 -15.85
CA LYS A 140 -39.80 -15.63 -15.40
C LYS A 140 -39.28 -15.56 -13.96
N ALA A 141 -39.85 -16.32 -13.04
CA ALA A 141 -39.42 -16.36 -11.64
C ALA A 141 -37.95 -16.78 -11.52
N ARG A 142 -37.55 -17.84 -12.24
CA ARG A 142 -36.15 -18.28 -12.29
C ARG A 142 -35.21 -17.20 -12.80
N LEU A 143 -35.57 -16.49 -13.88
CA LEU A 143 -34.74 -15.42 -14.44
C LEU A 143 -34.62 -14.22 -13.48
N GLN A 144 -35.65 -13.96 -12.67
CA GLN A 144 -35.62 -12.94 -11.62
C GLN A 144 -34.69 -13.34 -10.46
N ASP A 145 -34.68 -14.60 -10.06
CA ASP A 145 -33.74 -15.13 -9.06
C ASP A 145 -32.29 -15.05 -9.57
N ASP A 146 -32.04 -15.44 -10.83
CA ASP A 146 -30.73 -15.33 -11.47
C ASP A 146 -30.26 -13.86 -11.53
N LEU A 147 -31.17 -12.90 -11.75
CA LEU A 147 -30.87 -11.46 -11.68
C LEU A 147 -30.47 -11.02 -10.27
N ALA A 148 -31.19 -11.48 -9.24
CA ALA A 148 -30.88 -11.17 -7.85
C ALA A 148 -29.48 -11.69 -7.45
N ALA A 149 -29.13 -12.91 -7.88
CA ALA A 149 -27.81 -13.49 -7.68
C ALA A 149 -26.71 -12.65 -8.36
N LEU A 150 -26.93 -12.18 -9.59
CA LEU A 150 -25.98 -11.29 -10.29
C LEU A 150 -25.80 -9.93 -9.60
N VAL A 151 -26.84 -9.40 -8.96
CA VAL A 151 -26.76 -8.16 -8.17
C VAL A 151 -25.89 -8.39 -6.92
N GLN A 152 -26.10 -9.50 -6.21
CA GLN A 152 -25.28 -9.87 -5.06
C GLN A 152 -23.82 -10.12 -5.45
N GLU A 153 -23.56 -10.81 -6.58
CA GLU A 153 -22.21 -11.02 -7.11
C GLU A 153 -21.52 -9.69 -7.40
N LYS A 154 -22.21 -8.74 -8.07
CA LYS A 154 -21.69 -7.40 -8.33
C LYS A 154 -21.33 -6.66 -7.04
N GLN A 155 -22.19 -6.77 -6.02
CA GLN A 155 -21.98 -6.10 -4.73
C GLN A 155 -20.79 -6.71 -3.97
N ALA A 156 -20.66 -8.04 -3.97
CA ALA A 156 -19.49 -8.71 -3.39
C ALA A 156 -18.17 -8.30 -4.06
N LEU A 157 -18.18 -8.10 -5.39
CA LEU A 157 -17.02 -7.59 -6.12
C LEU A 157 -16.65 -6.15 -5.70
N GLN A 158 -17.62 -5.32 -5.34
CA GLN A 158 -17.39 -3.96 -4.82
C GLN A 158 -16.89 -3.98 -3.36
N GLU A 159 -17.49 -4.81 -2.51
CA GLU A 159 -17.14 -4.93 -1.09
C GLU A 159 -15.73 -5.50 -0.90
N PHE A 160 -15.31 -6.49 -1.71
CA PHE A 160 -13.94 -7.01 -1.68
C PHE A 160 -12.88 -5.92 -1.93
N ASN A 161 -13.18 -4.98 -2.83
CA ASN A 161 -12.32 -3.82 -3.07
C ASN A 161 -12.36 -2.83 -1.89
N HIS A 162 -13.52 -2.65 -1.26
CA HIS A 162 -13.66 -1.78 -0.10
C HIS A 162 -12.89 -2.31 1.12
N THR A 163 -13.00 -3.61 1.45
CA THR A 163 -12.26 -4.24 2.55
C THR A 163 -10.75 -4.08 2.39
N ARG A 164 -10.23 -4.23 1.17
CA ARG A 164 -8.80 -3.99 0.89
C ARG A 164 -8.40 -2.52 0.96
N PHE A 165 -9.25 -1.61 0.48
CA PHE A 165 -8.99 -0.18 0.59
C PHE A 165 -8.93 0.29 2.05
N VAL A 166 -9.80 -0.24 2.92
CA VAL A 166 -9.79 0.04 4.36
C VAL A 166 -8.52 -0.50 5.02
N GLN A 167 -8.09 -1.72 4.68
CA GLN A 167 -6.86 -2.31 5.21
C GLN A 167 -5.61 -1.48 4.81
N PHE A 168 -5.53 -1.04 3.56
CA PHE A 168 -4.44 -0.19 3.08
C PHE A 168 -4.45 1.20 3.73
N ARG A 169 -5.63 1.78 4.01
CA ARG A 169 -5.73 3.03 4.77
C ARG A 169 -5.23 2.88 6.20
N LYS A 170 -5.54 1.76 6.86
CA LYS A 170 -5.08 1.48 8.23
C LYS A 170 -3.55 1.38 8.27
N GLU A 171 -2.94 0.65 7.34
CA GLU A 171 -1.48 0.54 7.20
C GLU A 171 -0.81 1.89 6.97
N LYS A 172 -1.39 2.76 6.13
CA LYS A 172 -0.87 4.11 5.91
C LYS A 172 -0.95 4.98 7.18
N VAL A 173 -2.08 4.95 7.89
CA VAL A 173 -2.24 5.70 9.15
C VAL A 173 -1.24 5.22 10.20
N ASP A 174 -0.97 3.92 10.28
CA ASP A 174 0.00 3.38 11.23
C ASP A 174 1.45 3.73 10.84
N SER A 175 1.76 3.79 9.54
CA SER A 175 3.05 4.30 9.04
C SER A 175 3.24 5.80 9.30
N ASP A 176 2.21 6.63 9.10
CA ASP A 176 2.27 8.07 9.37
C ASP A 176 2.49 8.32 10.88
N LYS A 177 1.81 7.55 11.75
CA LYS A 177 2.03 7.59 13.21
C LYS A 177 3.45 7.18 13.61
N GLN A 178 4.02 6.16 12.97
CA GLN A 178 5.40 5.74 13.23
C GLN A 178 6.39 6.83 12.83
N ALA A 179 6.19 7.46 11.66
CA ALA A 179 7.03 8.55 11.18
C ALA A 179 7.01 9.76 12.14
N ASP A 180 5.85 10.11 12.68
CA ASP A 180 5.74 11.23 13.63
C ASP A 180 6.37 10.90 14.99
N LYS A 181 6.23 9.66 15.48
CA LYS A 181 6.95 9.20 16.68
C LYS A 181 8.47 9.26 16.49
N LEU A 182 8.98 8.83 15.32
CA LEU A 182 10.40 8.90 15.00
C LEU A 182 10.91 10.35 14.92
N LYS A 183 10.15 11.28 14.35
CA LYS A 183 10.51 12.71 14.36
C LYS A 183 10.63 13.23 15.79
N GLY A 184 9.67 12.88 16.66
CA GLY A 184 9.68 13.29 18.07
C GLY A 184 10.92 12.78 18.81
N VAL A 185 11.25 11.49 18.66
CA VAL A 185 12.42 10.91 19.33
C VAL A 185 13.73 11.44 18.75
N ASN A 186 13.85 11.61 17.43
CA ASN A 186 15.05 12.21 16.83
C ASN A 186 15.29 13.66 17.32
N ALA A 187 14.23 14.45 17.52
CA ALA A 187 14.36 15.78 18.10
C ALA A 187 14.85 15.75 19.56
N LYS A 188 14.43 14.74 20.34
CA LYS A 188 14.93 14.53 21.71
C LYS A 188 16.40 14.09 21.70
N ILE A 189 16.79 13.19 20.79
CA ILE A 189 18.17 12.74 20.61
C ILE A 189 19.09 13.91 20.32
N ALA A 190 18.73 14.77 19.35
CA ALA A 190 19.54 15.95 19.01
C ALA A 190 19.78 16.87 20.22
N ARG A 191 18.75 17.10 21.05
CA ARG A 191 18.90 17.89 22.29
C ARG A 191 19.76 17.19 23.34
N ALA A 192 19.66 15.86 23.45
CA ALA A 192 20.48 15.08 24.38
C ALA A 192 21.96 15.03 23.93
N GLU A 193 22.22 15.01 22.63
CA GLU A 193 23.57 15.15 22.06
C GLU A 193 24.17 16.53 22.39
N GLU A 194 23.42 17.61 22.19
CA GLU A 194 23.84 18.97 22.57
C GLU A 194 24.13 19.10 24.08
N ALA A 195 23.25 18.54 24.92
CA ALA A 195 23.43 18.55 26.38
C ALA A 195 24.66 17.73 26.82
N LEU A 196 24.91 16.59 26.16
CA LEU A 196 26.09 15.78 26.42
C LEU A 196 27.38 16.52 26.03
N ASP A 197 27.38 17.27 24.94
CA ASP A 197 28.54 18.06 24.54
C ASP A 197 28.81 19.22 25.51
N GLN A 198 27.77 19.90 25.99
CA GLN A 198 27.89 20.91 27.04
C GLN A 198 28.41 20.32 28.37
N ALA A 199 27.93 19.15 28.77
CA ALA A 199 28.40 18.45 29.98
C ALA A 199 29.88 18.04 29.87
N LYS A 200 30.36 17.70 28.66
CA LYS A 200 31.80 17.43 28.44
C LYS A 200 32.63 18.70 28.58
N GLU A 201 32.10 19.86 28.19
CA GLU A 201 32.78 21.15 28.31
C GLU A 201 32.89 21.62 29.77
N THR A 202 31.89 21.33 30.62
CA THR A 202 31.94 21.66 32.06
C THR A 202 32.88 20.74 32.86
N GLY A 203 33.22 19.56 32.33
CA GLY A 203 34.20 18.63 32.92
C GLY A 203 33.70 17.85 34.14
N ASP A 204 32.41 17.92 34.45
CA ASP A 204 31.78 17.19 35.55
C ASP A 204 31.44 15.74 35.11
N ALA A 205 32.13 14.77 35.72
CA ALA A 205 32.01 13.37 35.37
C ALA A 205 30.63 12.77 35.66
N GLU A 206 29.91 13.25 36.68
CA GLU A 206 28.56 12.76 37.00
C GLU A 206 27.55 13.26 35.97
N GLN A 207 27.63 14.54 35.59
CA GLN A 207 26.77 15.12 34.55
C GLN A 207 26.99 14.44 33.19
N VAL A 208 28.25 14.16 32.83
CA VAL A 208 28.58 13.46 31.57
C VAL A 208 28.01 12.04 31.55
N ASN A 209 28.07 11.30 32.66
CA ASN A 209 27.52 9.95 32.72
C ASN A 209 25.99 9.96 32.64
N THR A 210 25.34 10.89 33.33
CA THR A 210 23.87 11.03 33.30
C THR A 210 23.38 11.35 31.87
N ALA A 211 24.05 12.29 31.19
CA ALA A 211 23.72 12.64 29.81
C ALA A 211 23.93 11.48 28.81
N LYS A 212 24.92 10.60 29.05
CA LYS A 212 25.13 9.39 28.23
C LYS A 212 24.03 8.36 28.42
N GLU A 213 23.57 8.16 29.66
CA GLU A 213 22.49 7.22 29.96
C GLU A 213 21.16 7.66 29.33
N ASP A 214 20.84 8.95 29.42
CA ASP A 214 19.65 9.52 28.79
C ASP A 214 19.69 9.40 27.26
N LEU A 215 20.84 9.69 26.64
CA LEU A 215 21.02 9.51 25.19
C LEU A 215 20.87 8.05 24.77
N HIS A 216 21.45 7.12 25.54
CA HIS A 216 21.33 5.69 25.26
C HIS A 216 19.86 5.23 25.32
N LEU A 217 19.09 5.70 26.30
CA LEU A 217 17.69 5.36 26.44
C LEU A 217 16.85 5.85 25.24
N LEU A 218 17.12 7.07 24.76
CA LEU A 218 16.46 7.62 23.59
C LEU A 218 16.80 6.86 22.30
N LEU A 219 18.03 6.38 22.17
CA LEU A 219 18.44 5.51 21.04
C LEU A 219 17.71 4.17 21.07
N MET A 220 17.54 3.56 22.26
CA MET A 220 16.73 2.35 22.41
C MET A 220 15.25 2.59 22.11
N GLU A 221 14.71 3.74 22.53
CA GLU A 221 13.33 4.13 22.20
C GLU A 221 13.16 4.24 20.68
N LYS A 222 14.10 4.87 19.99
CA LYS A 222 14.10 4.96 18.52
C LYS A 222 14.10 3.58 17.86
N GLU A 223 15.01 2.70 18.25
CA GLU A 223 15.08 1.33 17.71
C GLU A 223 13.77 0.56 17.95
N SER A 224 13.13 0.74 19.12
CA SER A 224 11.84 0.11 19.41
C SER A 224 10.71 0.64 18.52
N ILE A 225 10.75 1.91 18.11
CA ILE A 225 9.77 2.49 17.20
C ILE A 225 10.01 1.98 15.78
N GLU A 226 11.26 1.89 15.33
CA GLU A 226 11.63 1.33 14.02
C GLU A 226 11.20 -0.14 13.90
N ASN A 227 11.31 -0.91 14.99
CA ASN A 227 10.93 -2.32 15.07
C ASN A 227 9.46 -2.56 15.45
N TYR A 228 8.63 -1.52 15.58
CA TYR A 228 7.21 -1.62 15.98
C TYR A 228 6.96 -2.28 17.35
N THR A 229 7.96 -2.30 18.23
CA THR A 229 7.88 -2.87 19.59
C THR A 229 7.82 -1.79 20.68
N HIS A 230 7.48 -0.56 20.30
CA HIS A 230 7.50 0.60 21.19
C HIS A 230 6.64 0.42 22.47
N ASP A 231 5.46 -0.18 22.35
CA ASP A 231 4.59 -0.39 23.52
C ASP A 231 5.23 -1.35 24.54
N LEU A 232 5.94 -2.38 24.06
CA LEU A 232 6.69 -3.32 24.90
C LEU A 232 7.89 -2.62 25.55
N PHE A 233 8.58 -1.74 24.82
CA PHE A 233 9.66 -0.92 25.35
C PHE A 233 9.16 -0.02 26.49
N LEU A 234 8.03 0.68 26.31
CA LEU A 234 7.46 1.53 27.36
C LEU A 234 7.05 0.74 28.61
N GLN A 235 6.46 -0.45 28.44
CA GLN A 235 6.12 -1.32 29.57
C GLN A 235 7.36 -1.78 30.35
N ASN A 236 8.43 -2.12 29.64
CA ASN A 236 9.69 -2.52 30.27
C ASN A 236 10.37 -1.34 30.96
N LEU A 237 10.30 -0.13 30.39
CA LEU A 237 10.82 1.09 31.00
C LEU A 237 10.14 1.38 32.34
N VAL A 238 8.81 1.29 32.38
CA VAL A 238 8.02 1.50 33.62
C VAL A 238 8.41 0.46 34.68
N ARG A 239 8.58 -0.81 34.28
CA ARG A 239 9.02 -1.88 35.20
C ARG A 239 10.43 -1.65 35.75
N MET A 240 11.36 -1.17 34.93
CA MET A 240 12.73 -0.87 35.36
C MET A 240 12.78 0.30 36.35
N LYS A 241 12.03 1.38 36.08
CA LYS A 241 11.94 2.53 37.00
C LYS A 241 11.31 2.15 38.34
N ALA A 242 10.21 1.39 38.31
CA ALA A 242 9.55 0.92 39.53
C ALA A 242 10.41 -0.04 40.37
N LYS A 243 11.33 -0.78 39.73
CA LYS A 243 12.30 -1.63 40.45
C LYS A 243 13.39 -0.78 41.12
N HIS A 244 13.93 0.19 40.39
CA HIS A 244 14.95 1.11 40.93
C HIS A 244 14.43 1.94 42.11
N GLU A 245 13.17 2.38 42.07
CA GLU A 245 12.53 3.09 43.19
C GLU A 245 12.33 2.20 44.44
N ARG A 246 12.13 0.89 44.25
CA ARG A 246 12.03 -0.06 45.36
C ARG A 246 13.38 -0.43 45.97
N ASP A 247 14.43 -0.44 45.16
CA ASP A 247 15.80 -0.75 45.61
C ASP A 247 16.45 0.43 46.37
N LEU A 248 15.84 1.62 46.30
CA LEU A 248 16.23 2.85 47.02
C LEU A 248 15.47 3.09 48.35
N LEU A 249 14.46 2.28 48.66
CA LEU A 249 13.66 2.29 49.90
C LEU A 249 14.16 1.24 50.89
#